data_AF-A0A3M1DSZ8-F1
#
_entry.id   AF-A0A3M1DSZ8-F1
#
_cell.length_a   1.000
_cell.length_b   1.000
_cell.length_c   1.000
_cell.angle_alpha   90.00
_cell.angle_beta   90.00
_cell.angle_gamma   90.00
#
_symmetry.space_group_name_H-M   'P 1'
#
loop_
_entity.id
_entity.type
_entity.pdbx_description
1 polymer ?
#
loop_
_entity_poly.entity_id
_entity_poly.type
_entity_poly.pdbx_seq_one_letter_code
_entity_poly.pdbx_strand_id
1 'polypeptide(L)'
;MYPSLGGSVRRREPASGGTARVRNLTGGKFVEMQPTVNVELAIQDLVEALRETPEFRSLWDAARAINHDEEVQGLLQQMRAHQSALQWGRDDGAEHLRALRELRSRLETYPSVQAYRAAEEAVRALLLEVDEAISRAAGVEFAANARRSCCG
;
A
#
# COMPACT_ATOMS: atom_id res chain seq x y z
N MET A 1 -9.96 48.72 25.13
CA MET A 1 -10.36 50.08 24.73
C MET A 1 -10.95 49.97 23.32
N TYR A 2 -12.28 50.04 23.19
CA TYR A 2 -13.01 50.18 21.90
C TYR A 2 -13.28 51.68 21.66
N PRO A 3 -13.41 52.15 20.40
CA PRO A 3 -14.71 52.11 19.68
C PRO A 3 -14.56 51.69 18.18
N SER A 4 -15.49 51.04 17.46
CA SER A 4 -16.90 51.35 17.08
C SER A 4 -17.00 52.67 16.28
N LEU A 5 -17.54 52.82 15.06
CA LEU A 5 -18.72 52.30 14.34
C LEU A 5 -18.67 52.66 12.83
N GLY A 6 -19.49 51.98 12.01
CA GLY A 6 -20.07 52.53 10.76
C GLY A 6 -20.00 51.57 9.56
N GLY A 7 -21.00 50.69 9.34
CA GLY A 7 -22.19 50.94 8.49
C GLY A 7 -21.92 50.39 7.08
N SER A 8 -22.75 49.59 6.39
CA SER A 8 -24.21 49.53 6.35
C SER A 8 -24.68 48.15 5.90
N VAL A 9 -25.68 47.64 6.60
CA VAL A 9 -26.49 46.48 6.23
C VAL A 9 -27.39 46.86 5.05
N ARG A 10 -27.30 46.14 3.92
CA ARG A 10 -28.41 46.08 2.96
C ARG A 10 -29.08 44.72 3.05
N ARG A 11 -30.13 44.69 3.86
CA ARG A 11 -31.24 43.73 3.77
C ARG A 11 -31.90 43.90 2.39
N ARG A 12 -32.00 42.82 1.61
CA ARG A 12 -33.10 42.64 0.67
C ARG A 12 -33.81 41.35 1.05
N GLU A 13 -35.08 41.51 1.41
CA GLU A 13 -36.05 40.47 1.68
C GLU A 13 -36.34 39.59 0.45
N PRO A 14 -36.94 38.41 0.68
CA PRO A 14 -37.08 37.37 -0.33
C PRO A 14 -38.26 37.63 -1.26
N ALA A 15 -38.03 37.48 -2.57
CA ALA A 15 -39.10 37.41 -3.55
C ALA A 15 -39.80 36.06 -3.45
N SER A 16 -41.01 36.07 -2.90
CA SER A 16 -42.02 35.03 -3.05
C SER A 16 -42.47 34.92 -4.51
N GLY A 17 -42.74 33.70 -4.96
CA GLY A 17 -43.70 33.45 -6.04
C GLY A 17 -43.07 33.20 -7.39
N GLY A 18 -42.98 31.92 -7.77
CA GLY A 18 -42.63 31.54 -9.12
C GLY A 18 -42.24 30.08 -9.23
N THR A 19 -43.18 29.17 -8.93
CA THR A 19 -43.08 27.79 -9.41
C THR A 19 -43.01 27.81 -10.93
N ALA A 20 -41.80 27.86 -11.49
CA ALA A 20 -41.57 27.53 -12.88
C ALA A 20 -41.80 26.02 -13.04
N ARG A 21 -43.07 25.63 -13.18
CA ARG A 21 -43.45 24.34 -13.76
C ARG A 21 -42.99 24.36 -15.21
N VAL A 22 -41.72 24.02 -15.44
CA VAL A 22 -41.31 23.50 -16.74
C VAL A 22 -41.96 22.12 -16.83
N ARG A 23 -43.10 22.05 -17.53
CA ARG A 23 -43.65 20.78 -18.01
C ARG A 23 -42.62 20.20 -18.97
N ASN A 24 -41.74 19.34 -18.48
CA ASN A 24 -41.11 18.35 -19.34
C ASN A 24 -42.08 17.19 -19.50
N LEU A 25 -42.83 17.27 -20.59
CA LEU A 25 -43.48 16.13 -21.21
C LEU A 25 -42.34 15.26 -21.74
N THR A 26 -41.99 14.20 -21.02
CA THR A 26 -41.49 12.88 -21.49
C THR A 26 -40.96 12.16 -20.24
N GLY A 27 -41.44 10.94 -19.98
CA GLY A 27 -41.05 10.11 -18.85
C GLY A 27 -39.60 9.63 -18.90
N GLY A 28 -38.66 10.54 -18.71
CA GLY A 28 -37.25 10.23 -18.51
C GLY A 28 -36.99 9.93 -17.04
N LYS A 29 -36.68 8.67 -16.73
CA LYS A 29 -36.13 8.28 -15.43
C LYS A 29 -34.92 9.17 -15.15
N PHE A 30 -34.91 9.86 -14.01
CA PHE A 30 -33.69 10.43 -13.46
C PHE A 30 -32.78 9.24 -13.15
N VAL A 31 -31.87 8.93 -14.07
CA VAL A 31 -30.72 8.09 -13.75
C VAL A 31 -29.85 8.96 -12.88
N GLU A 32 -29.96 8.73 -11.58
CA GLU A 32 -28.96 9.16 -10.60
C GLU A 32 -27.62 8.69 -11.16
N MET A 33 -26.84 9.64 -11.71
CA MET A 33 -25.51 9.39 -12.23
C MET A 33 -24.64 9.07 -11.03
N GLN A 34 -24.65 7.80 -10.63
CA GLN A 34 -23.73 7.29 -9.63
C GLN A 34 -22.33 7.73 -10.08
N PRO A 35 -21.53 8.37 -9.22
CA PRO A 35 -20.16 8.69 -9.58
C PRO A 35 -19.52 7.39 -10.01
N THR A 36 -19.11 7.29 -11.28
CA THR A 36 -18.38 6.14 -11.75
C THR A 36 -17.05 6.19 -11.02
N VAL A 37 -16.95 5.43 -9.92
CA VAL A 37 -15.70 5.28 -9.18
C VAL A 37 -14.68 4.78 -10.19
N ASN A 38 -13.70 5.64 -10.49
CA ASN A 38 -12.58 5.26 -11.31
C ASN A 38 -11.66 4.42 -10.41
N VAL A 39 -11.73 3.10 -10.59
CA VAL A 39 -11.03 2.14 -9.74
C VAL A 39 -9.52 2.33 -9.86
N GLU A 40 -9.01 2.69 -11.04
CA GLU A 40 -7.59 2.99 -11.25
C GLU A 40 -7.13 4.19 -10.42
N LEU A 41 -7.91 5.27 -10.36
CA LEU A 41 -7.61 6.42 -9.51
C LEU A 41 -7.68 6.04 -8.03
N ALA A 42 -8.69 5.26 -7.61
CA ALA A 42 -8.80 4.80 -6.23
C ALA A 42 -7.63 3.89 -5.81
N ILE A 43 -7.10 3.07 -6.72
CA ILE A 43 -5.89 2.26 -6.47
C ILE A 43 -4.68 3.16 -6.30
N GLN A 44 -4.52 4.20 -7.13
CA GLN A 44 -3.42 5.16 -6.99
C GLN A 44 -3.47 5.88 -5.65
N ASP A 45 -4.65 6.37 -5.26
CA ASP A 45 -4.86 7.01 -3.97
C ASP A 45 -4.55 6.08 -2.80
N LEU A 46 -4.97 4.81 -2.88
CA LEU A 46 -4.65 3.80 -1.88
C LEU A 46 -3.13 3.54 -1.79
N VAL A 47 -2.44 3.41 -2.93
CA VAL A 47 -0.99 3.21 -2.96
C VAL A 47 -0.26 4.41 -2.33
N GLU A 48 -0.65 5.64 -2.67
CA GLU A 48 -0.04 6.83 -2.07
C GLU A 48 -0.32 6.90 -0.57
N ALA A 49 -1.55 6.60 -0.13
CA ALA A 49 -1.87 6.51 1.29
C ALA A 49 -1.01 5.45 2.02
N LEU A 50 -0.82 4.27 1.42
CA LEU A 50 0.02 3.21 1.98
C LEU A 50 1.48 3.62 2.09
N ARG A 51 2.02 4.34 1.11
CA ARG A 51 3.42 4.83 1.14
C ARG A 51 3.68 5.83 2.27
N GLU A 52 2.66 6.56 2.68
CA GLU A 52 2.74 7.51 3.78
C GLU A 52 2.65 6.86 5.17
N THR A 53 2.32 5.56 5.24
CA THR A 53 2.22 4.83 6.51
C THR A 53 3.60 4.62 7.16
N PRO A 54 3.67 4.61 8.50
CA PRO A 54 4.92 4.35 9.20
C PRO A 54 5.48 2.95 8.92
N GLU A 55 4.64 1.95 8.66
CA GLU A 55 5.04 0.57 8.34
C GLU A 55 5.83 0.53 7.02
N PHE A 56 5.29 1.13 5.96
CA PHE A 56 5.97 1.19 4.65
C PHE A 56 7.27 1.99 4.70
N ARG A 57 7.29 3.12 5.42
CA ARG A 57 8.50 3.91 5.61
C ARG A 57 9.58 3.14 6.37
N SER A 58 9.19 2.45 7.45
CA SER A 58 10.10 1.62 8.24
C SER A 58 10.71 0.49 7.41
N LEU A 59 9.92 -0.14 6.52
CA LEU A 59 10.43 -1.17 5.61
C LEU A 59 11.46 -0.59 4.64
N TRP A 60 11.19 0.59 4.08
CA TRP A 60 12.13 1.26 3.18
C TRP A 60 13.44 1.64 3.87
N ASP A 61 13.36 2.19 5.08
CA ASP A 61 14.53 2.57 5.86
C ASP A 61 15.36 1.34 6.27
N ALA A 62 14.70 0.25 6.68
CA ALA A 62 15.39 -1.01 6.99
C ALA A 62 16.03 -1.63 5.75
N ALA A 63 15.38 -1.57 4.58
CA ALA A 63 15.96 -2.03 3.32
C ALA A 63 17.21 -1.21 2.94
N ARG A 64 17.16 0.12 3.14
CA ARG A 64 18.30 1.00 2.95
C ARG A 64 19.43 0.65 3.93
N ALA A 65 19.12 0.38 5.20
CA ALA A 65 20.12 -0.02 6.19
C ALA A 65 20.85 -1.31 5.77
N ILE A 66 20.13 -2.33 5.30
CA ILE A 66 20.74 -3.56 4.73
C ILE A 66 21.67 -3.24 3.56
N ASN A 67 21.27 -2.34 2.67
CA ASN A 67 22.08 -1.97 1.51
C ASN A 67 23.39 -1.26 1.87
N HIS A 68 23.45 -0.61 3.04
CA HIS A 68 24.65 0.07 3.55
C HIS A 68 25.42 -0.75 4.60
N ASP A 69 24.95 -1.95 4.94
CA ASP A 69 25.63 -2.85 5.88
C ASP A 69 26.62 -3.74 5.14
N GLU A 70 27.90 -3.39 5.18
CA GLU A 70 28.96 -4.08 4.43
C GLU A 70 29.10 -5.56 4.81
N GLU A 71 28.91 -5.91 6.09
CA GLU A 71 29.00 -7.29 6.53
C GLU A 71 27.83 -8.13 5.99
N VAL A 72 26.61 -7.59 6.07
CA VAL A 72 25.43 -8.22 5.48
C VAL A 72 25.57 -8.36 3.97
N GLN A 73 26.05 -7.33 3.27
CA GLN A 73 26.31 -7.43 1.83
C GLN A 73 27.34 -8.51 1.50
N GLY A 74 28.41 -8.64 2.30
CA GLY A 74 29.41 -9.69 2.16
C GLY A 74 28.83 -11.10 2.33
N LEU A 75 27.92 -11.29 3.28
CA LEU A 75 27.21 -12.57 3.47
C LEU A 75 26.27 -12.88 2.31
N LEU A 76 25.51 -11.90 1.85
CA LEU A 76 24.59 -12.05 0.72
C LEU A 76 25.34 -12.41 -0.57
N GLN A 77 26.54 -11.87 -0.80
CA GLN A 77 27.39 -12.27 -1.93
C GLN A 77 27.85 -13.72 -1.84
N GLN A 78 28.29 -14.17 -0.66
CA GLN A 78 28.68 -15.57 -0.45
C GLN A 78 27.51 -16.53 -0.67
N MET A 79 26.32 -16.18 -0.19
CA MET A 79 25.10 -16.95 -0.44
C MET A 79 24.79 -17.07 -1.93
N ARG A 80 24.87 -15.95 -2.69
CA ARG A 80 24.68 -15.96 -4.15
C ARG A 80 25.69 -16.85 -4.86
N ALA A 81 26.94 -16.87 -4.41
CA ALA A 81 27.98 -17.73 -4.97
C ALA A 81 27.66 -19.22 -4.78
N HIS A 82 27.26 -19.64 -3.57
CA HIS A 82 26.86 -21.02 -3.30
C HIS A 82 25.59 -21.44 -4.05
N GLN A 83 24.59 -20.56 -4.12
CA GLN A 83 23.37 -20.80 -4.92
C GLN A 83 23.70 -20.98 -6.40
N SER A 84 24.60 -20.15 -6.93
CA SER A 84 25.07 -20.26 -8.31
C SER A 84 25.81 -21.58 -8.52
N ALA A 85 26.71 -21.97 -7.61
CA ALA A 85 27.44 -23.23 -7.72
C ALA A 85 26.49 -24.44 -7.73
N LEU A 86 25.45 -24.45 -6.88
CA LEU A 86 24.39 -25.46 -6.89
C LEU A 86 23.62 -25.50 -8.22
N GLN A 87 23.25 -24.33 -8.77
CA GLN A 87 22.52 -24.25 -10.04
C GLN A 87 23.33 -24.83 -11.21
N TRP A 88 24.65 -24.61 -11.21
CA TRP A 88 25.55 -25.12 -12.25
C TRP A 88 26.10 -26.53 -11.97
N GLY A 89 25.70 -27.17 -10.87
CA GLY A 89 26.21 -28.49 -10.47
C GLY A 89 27.72 -28.51 -10.24
N ARG A 90 28.29 -27.40 -9.75
CA ARG A 90 29.72 -27.31 -9.40
C ARG A 90 29.95 -27.84 -7.98
N ASP A 91 31.09 -28.50 -7.81
CA ASP A 91 31.57 -29.05 -6.53
C ASP A 91 30.54 -29.97 -5.82
N ASP A 92 30.75 -30.22 -4.53
CA ASP A 92 29.82 -31.01 -3.72
C ASP A 92 28.61 -30.14 -3.31
N GLY A 93 27.43 -30.48 -3.86
CA GLY A 93 26.19 -29.81 -3.52
C GLY A 93 25.81 -29.91 -2.05
N ALA A 94 26.19 -30.97 -1.33
CA ALA A 94 25.90 -31.11 0.09
C ALA A 94 26.65 -30.05 0.92
N GLU A 95 27.91 -29.79 0.59
CA GLU A 95 28.73 -28.75 1.21
C GLU A 95 28.16 -27.35 0.95
N HIS A 96 27.74 -27.05 -0.29
CA HIS A 96 27.10 -25.77 -0.59
C HIS A 96 25.77 -25.57 0.15
N LEU A 97 24.95 -26.61 0.28
CA LEU A 97 23.72 -26.55 1.09
C LEU A 97 24.02 -26.33 2.58
N ARG A 98 25.10 -26.92 3.10
CA ARG A 98 25.54 -26.69 4.48
C ARG A 98 26.01 -25.25 4.67
N ALA A 99 26.87 -24.74 3.80
CA ALA A 99 27.35 -23.37 3.83
C ALA A 99 26.18 -22.36 3.76
N LEU A 100 25.18 -22.61 2.92
CA LEU A 100 24.00 -21.76 2.83
C LEU A 100 23.19 -21.72 4.14
N ARG A 101 23.05 -22.84 4.85
CA ARG A 101 22.37 -22.87 6.15
C ARG A 101 23.14 -22.07 7.20
N GLU A 102 24.47 -22.21 7.22
CA GLU A 102 25.34 -21.49 8.16
C GLU A 102 25.32 -19.98 7.88
N LEU A 103 25.46 -19.57 6.61
CA LEU A 103 25.37 -18.17 6.19
C LEU A 103 24.00 -17.56 6.52
N ARG A 104 22.90 -18.30 6.30
CA ARG A 104 21.57 -17.84 6.67
C ARG A 104 21.43 -17.65 8.18
N SER A 105 21.88 -18.63 8.98
CA SER A 105 21.85 -18.53 10.44
C SER A 105 22.61 -17.30 10.93
N ARG A 106 23.80 -17.06 10.35
CA ARG A 106 24.61 -15.88 10.65
C ARG A 106 23.92 -14.58 10.22
N LEU A 107 23.28 -14.54 9.05
CA LEU A 107 22.55 -13.37 8.57
C LEU A 107 21.46 -12.93 9.55
N GLU A 108 20.73 -13.88 10.14
CA GLU A 108 19.65 -13.60 11.10
C GLU A 108 20.16 -13.01 12.45
N THR A 109 21.48 -13.05 12.72
CA THR A 109 22.03 -12.42 13.93
C THR A 109 22.29 -10.92 13.76
N TYR A 110 22.19 -10.37 12.54
CA TYR A 110 22.47 -8.97 12.27
C TYR A 110 21.28 -8.07 12.65
N PRO A 111 21.49 -6.99 13.42
CA PRO A 111 20.41 -6.07 13.80
C PRO A 111 19.69 -5.45 12.61
N SER A 112 20.40 -5.13 11.53
CA SER A 112 19.84 -4.59 10.28
C SER A 112 18.86 -5.57 9.62
N VAL A 113 19.19 -6.86 9.65
CA VAL A 113 18.34 -7.95 9.14
C VAL A 113 17.11 -8.14 10.03
N GLN A 114 17.29 -8.15 11.35
CA GLN A 114 16.16 -8.27 12.29
C GLN A 114 15.19 -7.09 12.17
N ALA A 115 15.70 -5.86 12.04
CA ALA A 115 14.89 -4.68 11.81
C ALA A 115 14.09 -4.77 10.50
N TYR A 116 14.71 -5.26 9.43
CA TYR A 116 14.02 -5.51 8.16
C TYR A 116 12.91 -6.55 8.30
N ARG A 117 13.15 -7.66 9.00
CA ARG A 117 12.13 -8.70 9.25
C ARG A 117 10.93 -8.15 10.04
N ALA A 118 11.20 -7.36 11.07
CA ALA A 118 10.15 -6.72 11.85
C ALA A 118 9.31 -5.76 11.01
N ALA A 119 9.96 -4.96 10.15
CA ALA A 119 9.26 -4.06 9.25
C ALA A 119 8.47 -4.79 8.16
N GLU A 120 8.99 -5.90 7.64
CA GLU A 120 8.30 -6.77 6.67
C GLU A 120 7.00 -7.33 7.28
N GLU A 121 7.06 -7.79 8.53
CA GLU A 121 5.88 -8.30 9.24
C GLU A 121 4.85 -7.20 9.53
N ALA A 122 5.30 -5.99 9.89
CA ALA A 122 4.41 -4.85 10.10
C ALA A 122 3.67 -4.46 8.80
N VAL A 123 4.38 -4.41 7.66
CA VAL A 123 3.74 -4.15 6.36
C VAL A 123 2.79 -5.28 5.97
N ARG A 124 3.14 -6.53 6.24
CA ARG A 124 2.25 -7.68 6.00
C ARG A 124 0.96 -7.55 6.80
N ALA A 125 1.04 -7.20 8.08
CA ALA A 125 -0.12 -7.00 8.93
C ALA A 125 -1.01 -5.87 8.40
N LEU A 126 -0.42 -4.72 8.05
CA LEU A 126 -1.14 -3.60 7.44
C LEU A 126 -1.89 -4.01 6.16
N LEU A 127 -1.22 -4.75 5.26
CA LEU A 127 -1.85 -5.19 4.01
C LEU A 127 -3.00 -6.19 4.23
N LEU A 128 -2.94 -7.00 5.29
CA LEU A 128 -4.06 -7.87 5.67
C LEU A 128 -5.25 -7.04 6.17
N GLU A 129 -5.02 -6.00 6.99
CA GLU A 129 -6.09 -5.10 7.44
C GLU A 129 -6.76 -4.36 6.28
N VAL A 130 -5.99 -3.95 5.28
CA VAL A 130 -6.49 -3.34 4.05
C VAL A 130 -7.34 -4.32 3.24
N ASP A 131 -6.87 -5.55 3.06
CA ASP A 131 -7.63 -6.60 2.38
C ASP A 131 -8.96 -6.87 3.07
N GLU A 132 -8.98 -6.98 4.39
CA GLU A 132 -10.22 -7.14 5.15
C GLU A 132 -11.16 -5.94 4.98
N ALA A 133 -10.63 -4.71 4.99
CA ALA A 133 -11.43 -3.51 4.80
C ALA A 133 -12.10 -3.47 3.42
N ILE A 134 -11.34 -3.80 2.37
CA ILE A 134 -11.86 -3.90 1.00
C ILE A 134 -12.88 -5.04 0.91
N SER A 135 -12.58 -6.19 1.49
CA SER A 135 -13.47 -7.36 1.46
C SER A 135 -14.83 -7.08 2.12
N ARG A 136 -14.82 -6.43 3.29
CA ARG A 136 -16.05 -6.00 3.98
C ARG A 136 -16.84 -5.00 3.15
N ALA A 137 -16.18 -4.04 2.51
CA ALA A 137 -16.83 -3.03 1.69
C ALA A 137 -17.44 -3.62 0.40
N ALA A 138 -16.75 -4.60 -0.21
CA ALA A 138 -17.19 -5.27 -1.42
C ALA A 138 -18.22 -6.38 -1.17
N GLY A 139 -18.35 -6.86 0.08
CA GLY A 139 -19.21 -8.00 0.44
C GLY A 139 -18.69 -9.34 -0.10
N VAL A 140 -17.42 -9.41 -0.50
CA VAL A 140 -16.74 -10.59 -1.03
C VAL A 140 -15.30 -10.63 -0.53
N GLU A 141 -14.74 -11.83 -0.36
CA GLU A 141 -13.33 -12.01 0.02
C GLU A 141 -12.41 -11.49 -1.09
N PHE A 142 -11.88 -10.27 -0.95
CA PHE A 142 -11.17 -9.57 -2.00
C PHE A 142 -9.89 -10.30 -2.39
N ALA A 143 -8.97 -10.60 -1.47
CA ALA A 143 -7.74 -11.34 -1.79
C ALA A 143 -8.00 -12.72 -2.39
N ALA A 144 -9.02 -13.44 -1.94
CA ALA A 144 -9.36 -14.75 -2.48
C ALA A 144 -9.87 -14.65 -3.93
N ASN A 145 -10.62 -13.60 -4.26
CA ASN A 145 -11.11 -13.32 -5.61
C ASN A 145 -10.09 -12.59 -6.50
N ALA A 146 -9.11 -11.89 -5.90
CA ALA A 146 -8.00 -11.24 -6.59
C ALA A 146 -6.93 -12.23 -7.05
N ARG A 147 -7.01 -13.50 -6.63
CA ARG A 147 -6.21 -14.59 -7.20
C ARG A 147 -6.50 -14.70 -8.70
N ARG A 148 -5.61 -14.14 -9.51
CA ARG A 148 -5.53 -14.52 -10.92
C ARG A 148 -5.15 -15.99 -10.97
N SER A 149 -6.03 -16.79 -11.57
CA SER A 149 -5.59 -17.86 -12.47
C SER A 149 -4.46 -17.28 -13.34
N CYS A 150 -3.27 -17.89 -13.27
CA CYS A 150 -2.06 -17.56 -14.05
C CYS A 150 -1.07 -16.55 -13.43
N CYS A 151 -0.06 -17.09 -12.75
CA CYS A 151 1.30 -17.07 -13.28
C CYS A 151 1.65 -18.51 -13.67
N GLY A 152 1.86 -18.77 -14.95
CA GLY A 152 2.56 -19.96 -15.45
C GLY A 152 4.07 -19.82 -15.32
#